data_AF-A0A944NEJ5-F1
#
_entry.id   AF-A0A944NEJ5-F1
#
_cell.length_a   1.000
_cell.length_b   1.000
_cell.length_c   1.000
_cell.angle_alpha   90.00
_cell.angle_beta   90.00
_cell.angle_gamma   90.00
#
_symmetry.space_group_name_H-M   'P 1'
#
loop_
_entity.id
_entity.type
_entity.pdbx_description
1 polymer ?
#
loop_
_entity_poly.entity_id
_entity_poly.type
_entity_poly.pdbx_seq_one_letter_code
_entity_poly.pdbx_strand_id
1 'polypeptide(L)'
;MELIYHSEICQKAIGTHFSEKTLEIIIAANHKQDGLFTGLVGHPEYHFDDNKFDDSWAFVNEQHLIVRKSISLSDLESAWIAFGRLLHAVQDYYSHSNYIKLWMDTYSPGKLPILKDFSGVDETILNSDELYTARVYYPLEALTYFEFMRPILRPVLPADSHANMNLDSPIMGELFPYAMEGARHRSEFEYKKIIEKFDSDKIRKFHGK
;
A
#
# COMPACT_ATOMS: atom_id res chain seq x y z
N MET A 1 -3.26 5.63 -1.56
CA MET A 1 -2.47 6.25 -2.65
C MET A 1 -3.35 6.48 -3.87
N GLU A 2 -3.06 7.42 -4.77
CA GLU A 2 -3.89 7.58 -5.98
C GLU A 2 -3.71 6.38 -6.93
N LEU A 3 -4.80 5.98 -7.61
CA LEU A 3 -4.86 4.80 -8.49
C LEU A 3 -3.72 4.71 -9.53
N ILE A 4 -3.34 5.84 -10.14
CA ILE A 4 -2.27 5.87 -11.13
C ILE A 4 -0.93 5.40 -10.54
N TYR A 5 -0.68 5.72 -9.27
CA TYR A 5 0.54 5.38 -8.56
C TYR A 5 0.51 3.96 -8.03
N HIS A 6 -0.64 3.45 -7.60
CA HIS A 6 -0.82 2.02 -7.33
C HIS A 6 -0.46 1.16 -8.55
N SER A 7 -0.97 1.52 -9.73
CA SER A 7 -0.61 0.89 -11.00
C SER A 7 0.89 0.97 -11.27
N GLU A 8 1.48 2.16 -11.16
CA GLU A 8 2.90 2.38 -11.40
C GLU A 8 3.79 1.52 -10.50
N ILE A 9 3.45 1.43 -9.21
CA ILE A 9 4.16 0.58 -8.25
C ILE A 9 4.06 -0.89 -8.66
N CYS A 10 2.87 -1.38 -9.00
CA CYS A 10 2.71 -2.76 -9.47
C CYS A 10 3.60 -3.05 -10.69
N GLN A 11 3.63 -2.15 -11.67
CA GLN A 11 4.43 -2.36 -12.88
C GLN A 11 5.92 -2.39 -12.58
N LYS A 12 6.40 -1.48 -11.72
CA LYS A 12 7.81 -1.40 -11.36
C LYS A 12 8.25 -2.57 -10.47
N ALA A 13 7.43 -2.94 -9.50
CA ALA A 13 7.78 -3.97 -8.50
C ALA A 13 7.70 -5.39 -9.06
N ILE A 14 6.62 -5.71 -9.79
CA ILE A 14 6.32 -7.11 -10.15
C ILE A 14 6.08 -7.33 -11.64
N GLY A 15 6.00 -6.27 -12.45
CA GLY A 15 5.55 -6.37 -13.83
C GLY A 15 6.40 -7.28 -14.72
N THR A 16 7.69 -7.42 -14.44
CA THR A 16 8.58 -8.31 -15.21
C THR A 16 8.33 -9.80 -14.95
N HIS A 17 7.68 -10.14 -13.82
CA HIS A 17 7.42 -11.52 -13.43
C HIS A 17 6.18 -12.09 -14.11
N PHE A 18 5.11 -11.30 -14.23
CA PHE A 18 3.81 -11.75 -14.72
C PHE A 18 3.64 -11.53 -16.24
N SER A 19 2.73 -12.30 -16.85
CA SER A 19 2.19 -11.95 -18.17
C SER A 19 1.38 -10.65 -18.08
N GLU A 20 1.26 -9.92 -19.19
CA GLU A 20 0.49 -8.67 -19.26
C GLU A 20 -0.95 -8.85 -18.76
N LYS A 21 -1.65 -9.88 -19.27
CA LYS A 21 -3.01 -10.22 -18.85
C LYS A 21 -3.12 -10.51 -17.35
N THR A 22 -2.15 -11.23 -16.79
CA THR A 22 -2.17 -11.54 -15.35
C THR A 22 -1.94 -10.28 -14.52
N LEU A 23 -1.01 -9.43 -14.94
CA LEU A 23 -0.70 -8.18 -14.27
C LEU A 23 -1.89 -7.21 -14.27
N GLU A 24 -2.66 -7.16 -15.36
CA GLU A 24 -3.92 -6.41 -15.44
C GLU A 24 -4.94 -6.87 -14.38
N ILE A 25 -5.07 -8.17 -14.14
CA ILE A 25 -5.98 -8.71 -13.11
C ILE A 25 -5.52 -8.28 -11.71
N ILE A 26 -4.21 -8.34 -11.45
CA ILE A 26 -3.62 -7.92 -10.17
C ILE A 26 -3.88 -6.42 -9.94
N ILE A 27 -3.61 -5.57 -10.93
CA ILE A 27 -3.86 -4.12 -10.85
C ILE A 27 -5.36 -3.83 -10.66
N ALA A 28 -6.22 -4.51 -11.42
CA ALA A 28 -7.66 -4.31 -11.29
C ALA A 28 -8.17 -4.68 -9.89
N ALA A 29 -7.64 -5.75 -9.29
CA ALA A 29 -7.99 -6.16 -7.94
C ALA A 29 -7.44 -5.21 -6.86
N ASN A 30 -6.24 -4.66 -7.08
CA ASN A 30 -5.65 -3.61 -6.26
C ASN A 30 -6.57 -2.36 -6.28
N HIS A 31 -6.84 -1.79 -7.45
CA HIS A 31 -7.72 -0.62 -7.61
C HIS A 31 -9.13 -0.79 -7.02
N LYS A 32 -9.67 -2.01 -7.03
CA LYS A 32 -11.03 -2.27 -6.53
C LYS A 32 -11.15 -2.00 -5.02
N GLN A 33 -10.05 -1.94 -4.27
CA GLN A 33 -10.08 -1.56 -2.86
C GLN A 33 -10.45 -0.08 -2.66
N ASP A 34 -10.12 0.81 -3.60
CA ASP A 34 -10.58 2.22 -3.57
C ASP A 34 -12.04 2.41 -4.06
N GLY A 35 -12.77 1.34 -4.32
CA GLY A 35 -14.16 1.45 -4.74
C GLY A 35 -15.06 1.90 -3.59
N LEU A 36 -15.90 2.92 -3.84
CA LEU A 36 -16.78 3.54 -2.83
C LEU A 36 -17.58 2.53 -1.99
N PHE A 37 -18.15 1.50 -2.63
CA PHE A 37 -18.96 0.47 -1.96
C PHE A 37 -18.20 -0.84 -1.70
N THR A 38 -16.94 -0.93 -2.15
CA THR A 38 -16.15 -2.17 -2.09
C THR A 38 -14.92 -2.08 -1.20
N GLY A 39 -14.51 -0.89 -0.77
CA GLY A 39 -13.43 -0.73 0.21
C GLY A 39 -13.31 0.63 0.90
N LEU A 40 -13.79 1.76 0.34
CA LEU A 40 -13.69 3.04 1.08
C LEU A 40 -14.62 3.11 2.30
N VAL A 41 -15.86 2.60 2.19
CA VAL A 41 -16.83 2.68 3.28
C VAL A 41 -16.69 1.47 4.21
N GLY A 42 -16.23 1.71 5.43
CA GLY A 42 -16.23 0.72 6.50
C GLY A 42 -15.08 -0.29 6.46
N HIS A 43 -14.08 -0.10 5.61
CA HIS A 43 -12.89 -0.95 5.53
C HIS A 43 -11.57 -0.18 5.72
N PRO A 44 -11.37 0.51 6.86
CA PRO A 44 -10.08 1.13 7.18
C PRO A 44 -8.91 0.13 7.14
N GLU A 45 -9.18 -1.16 7.38
CA GLU A 45 -8.18 -2.22 7.33
C GLU A 45 -7.54 -2.39 5.94
N TYR A 46 -8.23 -2.04 4.86
CA TYR A 46 -7.68 -2.13 3.50
C TYR A 46 -6.69 -1.01 3.19
N HIS A 47 -6.76 0.10 3.93
CA HIS A 47 -6.01 1.33 3.67
C HIS A 47 -4.98 1.65 4.77
N PHE A 48 -4.88 0.80 5.80
CA PHE A 48 -4.10 1.12 7.00
C PHE A 48 -4.56 2.42 7.68
N ASP A 49 -5.86 2.69 7.73
CA ASP A 49 -6.40 3.89 8.37
C ASP A 49 -6.80 3.66 9.84
N ASP A 50 -7.09 4.75 10.55
CA ASP A 50 -7.65 4.80 11.89
C ASP A 50 -6.83 4.07 12.98
N ASN A 51 -5.51 3.96 12.79
CA ASN A 51 -4.61 3.22 13.68
C ASN A 51 -4.97 1.74 13.86
N LYS A 52 -5.69 1.15 12.90
CA LYS A 52 -6.08 -0.25 12.95
C LYS A 52 -5.02 -1.19 12.37
N PHE A 53 -3.78 -1.03 12.82
CA PHE A 53 -2.64 -1.84 12.34
C PHE A 53 -2.90 -3.33 12.45
N ASP A 54 -3.43 -3.80 13.58
CA ASP A 54 -3.69 -5.23 13.79
C ASP A 54 -4.71 -5.77 12.78
N ASP A 55 -5.78 -5.02 12.51
CA ASP A 55 -6.80 -5.41 11.53
C ASP A 55 -6.22 -5.39 10.11
N SER A 56 -5.45 -4.36 9.75
CA SER A 56 -4.78 -4.26 8.45
C SER A 56 -3.77 -5.38 8.23
N TRP A 57 -2.95 -5.71 9.23
CA TRP A 57 -2.02 -6.83 9.14
C TRP A 57 -2.73 -8.18 9.13
N ALA A 58 -3.85 -8.32 9.86
CA ALA A 58 -4.70 -9.50 9.77
C ALA A 58 -5.25 -9.68 8.35
N PHE A 59 -5.73 -8.60 7.72
CA PHE A 59 -6.17 -8.60 6.32
C PHE A 59 -5.05 -9.00 5.36
N VAL A 60 -3.86 -8.40 5.47
CA VAL A 60 -2.69 -8.76 4.66
C VAL A 60 -2.34 -10.25 4.82
N ASN A 61 -2.36 -10.76 6.05
CA ASN A 61 -2.11 -12.17 6.34
C ASN A 61 -3.19 -13.09 5.77
N GLU A 62 -4.45 -12.69 5.82
CA GLU A 62 -5.55 -13.43 5.19
C GLU A 62 -5.34 -13.51 3.67
N GLN A 63 -5.01 -12.39 3.01
CA GLN A 63 -4.74 -12.40 1.57
C GLN A 63 -3.54 -13.31 1.24
N HIS A 64 -2.48 -13.33 2.05
CA HIS A 64 -1.37 -14.28 1.92
C HIS A 64 -1.83 -15.74 1.92
N LEU A 65 -2.72 -16.09 2.87
CA LEU A 65 -3.27 -17.45 2.97
C LEU A 65 -4.11 -17.81 1.75
N ILE A 66 -4.94 -16.87 1.27
CA ILE A 66 -5.76 -17.06 0.07
C ILE A 66 -4.85 -17.30 -1.14
N VAL A 67 -3.87 -16.42 -1.39
CA VAL A 67 -2.90 -16.56 -2.50
C VAL A 67 -2.26 -17.95 -2.48
N ARG A 68 -1.71 -18.35 -1.33
CA ARG A 68 -0.99 -19.63 -1.20
C ARG A 68 -1.90 -20.85 -1.41
N LYS A 69 -3.11 -20.80 -0.85
CA LYS A 69 -4.11 -21.86 -1.02
C LYS A 69 -4.53 -21.96 -2.49
N SER A 70 -4.82 -20.83 -3.12
CA SER A 70 -5.25 -20.74 -4.50
C SER A 70 -4.17 -21.25 -5.48
N ILE A 71 -2.90 -20.85 -5.31
CA ILE A 71 -1.78 -21.43 -6.09
C ILE A 71 -1.69 -22.95 -5.89
N SER A 72 -1.83 -23.45 -4.66
CA SER A 72 -1.76 -24.89 -4.37
C SER A 72 -2.88 -25.68 -5.05
N LEU A 73 -4.06 -25.10 -5.17
CA LEU A 73 -5.24 -25.68 -5.81
C LEU A 73 -5.31 -25.39 -7.32
N SER A 74 -4.31 -24.70 -7.89
CA SER A 74 -4.30 -24.22 -9.29
C SER A 74 -5.48 -23.30 -9.64
N ASP A 75 -6.09 -22.65 -8.65
CA ASP A 75 -7.07 -21.57 -8.82
C ASP A 75 -6.34 -20.23 -8.95
N LEU A 76 -5.74 -20.00 -10.11
CA LEU A 76 -4.80 -18.89 -10.31
C LEU A 76 -5.49 -17.51 -10.29
N GLU A 77 -6.73 -17.42 -10.76
CA GLU A 77 -7.46 -16.15 -10.79
C GLU A 77 -7.71 -15.62 -9.38
N SER A 78 -8.17 -16.49 -8.46
CA SER A 78 -8.31 -16.13 -7.04
C SER A 78 -6.98 -15.74 -6.42
N ALA A 79 -5.87 -16.39 -6.82
CA ALA A 79 -4.53 -16.02 -6.34
C ALA A 79 -4.14 -14.61 -6.82
N TRP A 80 -4.40 -14.26 -8.08
CA TRP A 80 -4.10 -12.94 -8.62
C TRP A 80 -4.95 -11.84 -7.97
N ILE A 81 -6.23 -12.10 -7.76
CA ILE A 81 -7.14 -11.16 -7.09
C ILE A 81 -6.70 -10.90 -5.65
N ALA A 82 -6.45 -11.97 -4.88
CA ALA A 82 -5.99 -11.83 -3.51
C ALA A 82 -4.62 -11.13 -3.43
N PHE A 83 -3.74 -11.40 -4.38
CA PHE A 83 -2.44 -10.72 -4.44
C PHE A 83 -2.58 -9.23 -4.74
N GLY A 84 -3.47 -8.82 -5.65
CA GLY A 84 -3.76 -7.40 -5.89
C GLY A 84 -4.27 -6.66 -4.66
N ARG A 85 -5.20 -7.28 -3.91
CA ARG A 85 -5.72 -6.73 -2.64
C ARG A 85 -4.65 -6.59 -1.57
N LEU A 86 -3.81 -7.60 -1.45
CA LEU A 86 -2.65 -7.57 -0.55
C LEU A 86 -1.73 -6.40 -0.87
N LEU A 87 -1.40 -6.24 -2.16
CA LEU A 87 -0.52 -5.17 -2.62
C LEU A 87 -1.11 -3.79 -2.34
N HIS A 88 -2.43 -3.62 -2.49
CA HIS A 88 -3.11 -2.36 -2.16
C HIS A 88 -2.83 -1.93 -0.72
N ALA A 89 -3.14 -2.81 0.23
CA ALA A 89 -2.98 -2.49 1.65
C ALA A 89 -1.51 -2.17 2.02
N VAL A 90 -0.56 -2.98 1.56
CA VAL A 90 0.87 -2.72 1.89
C VAL A 90 1.43 -1.49 1.17
N GLN A 91 0.83 -1.05 0.06
CA GLN A 91 1.18 0.22 -0.58
C GLN A 91 0.61 1.40 0.21
N ASP A 92 -0.65 1.29 0.63
CA ASP A 92 -1.34 2.32 1.43
C ASP A 92 -0.70 2.53 2.80
N TYR A 93 -0.12 1.48 3.39
CA TYR A 93 0.69 1.62 4.60
C TYR A 93 1.75 2.74 4.50
N TYR A 94 2.45 2.87 3.36
CA TYR A 94 3.47 3.91 3.20
C TYR A 94 2.88 5.30 2.92
N SER A 95 1.64 5.38 2.45
CA SER A 95 0.97 6.64 2.21
C SER A 95 0.16 7.14 3.38
N HIS A 96 -0.39 6.25 4.22
CA HIS A 96 -1.35 6.57 5.27
C HIS A 96 -0.79 6.38 6.68
N SER A 97 0.47 5.93 6.82
CA SER A 97 1.19 5.97 8.10
C SER A 97 2.21 7.09 8.17
N ASN A 98 2.65 7.41 9.39
CA ASN A 98 3.81 8.28 9.60
C ASN A 98 5.16 7.56 9.39
N TYR A 99 5.19 6.34 8.84
CA TYR A 99 6.42 5.56 8.68
C TYR A 99 7.52 6.33 7.95
N ILE A 100 7.21 6.97 6.81
CA ILE A 100 8.20 7.75 6.04
C ILE A 100 8.74 8.91 6.85
N LYS A 101 7.87 9.55 7.65
CA LYS A 101 8.27 10.66 8.53
C LYS A 101 9.22 10.18 9.62
N LEU A 102 8.89 9.09 10.32
CA LEU A 102 9.76 8.48 11.33
C LEU A 102 11.11 8.05 10.73
N TRP A 103 11.08 7.47 9.54
CA TRP A 103 12.30 7.08 8.83
C TRP A 103 13.20 8.27 8.53
N MET A 104 12.62 9.38 8.07
CA MET A 104 13.39 10.60 7.82
C MET A 104 13.97 11.22 9.08
N ASP A 105 13.26 11.13 10.20
CA ASP A 105 13.70 11.69 11.48
C ASP A 105 14.92 10.94 12.07
N THR A 106 15.27 9.77 11.53
CA THR A 106 16.54 9.09 11.84
C THR A 106 17.78 9.74 11.20
N TYR A 107 17.58 10.64 10.23
CA TYR A 107 18.65 11.34 9.52
C TYR A 107 18.75 12.80 9.98
N SER A 108 19.96 13.37 9.90
CA SER A 108 20.12 14.80 10.14
C SER A 108 19.37 15.62 9.07
N PRO A 109 18.81 16.80 9.41
CA PRO A 109 18.15 17.67 8.45
C PRO A 109 19.02 17.94 7.21
N GLY A 110 18.45 17.77 6.02
CA GLY A 110 19.13 17.96 4.74
C GLY A 110 20.12 16.85 4.35
N LYS A 111 20.16 15.74 5.10
CA LYS A 111 21.03 14.57 4.82
C LYS A 111 20.25 13.30 4.56
N LEU A 112 19.08 13.41 3.93
CA LEU A 112 18.34 12.23 3.49
C LEU A 112 19.18 11.45 2.48
N PRO A 113 19.16 10.11 2.55
CA PRO A 113 19.82 9.30 1.54
C PRO A 113 19.14 9.50 0.19
N ILE A 114 19.89 9.26 -0.88
CA ILE A 114 19.28 9.25 -2.21
C ILE A 114 18.21 8.16 -2.26
N LEU A 115 17.12 8.41 -2.99
CA LEU A 115 15.95 7.54 -3.01
C LEU A 115 16.29 6.05 -3.30
N LYS A 116 17.31 5.81 -4.12
CA LYS A 116 17.78 4.46 -4.48
C LYS A 116 18.31 3.65 -3.29
N ASP A 117 18.80 4.31 -2.24
CA ASP A 117 19.38 3.65 -1.06
C ASP A 117 18.31 3.41 0.03
N PHE A 118 17.07 3.86 -0.18
CA PHE A 118 15.98 3.63 0.75
C PHE A 118 15.47 2.19 0.66
N SER A 119 15.71 1.36 1.68
CA SER A 119 15.30 -0.06 1.70
C SER A 119 13.78 -0.27 1.78
N GLY A 120 13.00 0.76 2.15
CA GLY A 120 11.56 0.65 2.37
C GLY A 120 11.16 -0.09 3.65
N VAL A 121 12.05 -0.84 4.29
CA VAL A 121 11.72 -1.69 5.46
C VAL A 121 12.80 -1.50 6.53
N ASP A 122 12.38 -0.96 7.67
CA ASP A 122 13.17 -0.78 8.88
C ASP A 122 12.38 -1.36 10.07
N GLU A 123 12.86 -2.48 10.59
CA GLU A 123 12.25 -3.18 11.73
C GLU A 123 12.15 -2.31 12.98
N THR A 124 13.06 -1.36 13.16
CA THR A 124 13.02 -0.47 14.33
C THR A 124 11.80 0.44 14.28
N ILE A 125 11.48 0.95 13.10
CA ILE A 125 10.33 1.83 12.88
C ILE A 125 9.04 1.03 12.90
N LEU A 126 9.04 -0.18 12.31
CA LEU A 126 7.88 -1.08 12.34
C LEU A 126 7.46 -1.47 13.76
N ASN A 127 8.39 -1.47 14.71
CA ASN A 127 8.13 -1.78 16.13
C ASN A 127 8.14 -0.53 17.02
N SER A 128 8.09 0.68 16.44
CA SER A 128 8.10 1.93 17.20
C SER A 128 6.72 2.23 17.80
N ASP A 129 6.68 2.60 19.08
CA ASP A 129 5.46 3.11 19.73
C ASP A 129 5.01 4.48 19.15
N GLU A 130 5.87 5.15 18.38
CA GLU A 130 5.56 6.39 17.67
C GLU A 130 4.93 6.14 16.29
N LEU A 131 4.84 4.89 15.82
CA LEU A 131 4.21 4.54 14.55
C LEU A 131 2.69 4.66 14.69
N TYR A 132 2.08 5.45 13.82
CA TYR A 132 0.64 5.66 13.79
C TYR A 132 0.16 5.86 12.34
N THR A 133 -1.11 5.60 12.10
CA THR A 133 -1.76 5.91 10.82
C THR A 133 -2.76 7.02 10.93
N ALA A 134 -3.05 7.60 9.76
CA ALA A 134 -3.95 8.69 9.60
C ALA A 134 -5.36 8.28 10.03
N ARG A 135 -6.07 9.22 10.64
CA ARG A 135 -7.44 9.03 11.11
C ARG A 135 -8.42 9.70 10.19
N VAL A 136 -9.59 9.10 10.03
CA VAL A 136 -10.67 9.64 9.21
C VAL A 136 -11.71 10.35 10.09
N TYR A 137 -11.76 11.68 10.01
CA TYR A 137 -12.60 12.57 10.80
C TYR A 137 -13.91 12.89 10.09
N TYR A 138 -14.82 11.91 10.04
CA TYR A 138 -16.17 12.12 9.50
C TYR A 138 -17.05 13.03 10.38
N PRO A 139 -18.00 13.77 9.77
CA PRO A 139 -18.25 13.86 8.33
C PRO A 139 -17.34 14.88 7.61
N LEU A 140 -16.56 15.68 8.35
CA LEU A 140 -15.83 16.83 7.81
C LEU A 140 -14.81 16.42 6.75
N GLU A 141 -14.11 15.32 6.96
CA GLU A 141 -13.12 14.79 6.02
C GLU A 141 -13.75 14.26 4.72
N ALA A 142 -15.01 13.83 4.72
CA ALA A 142 -15.68 13.48 3.46
C ALA A 142 -15.76 14.66 2.48
N LEU A 143 -15.74 15.90 2.99
CA LEU A 143 -15.77 17.08 2.13
C LEU A 143 -14.42 17.33 1.45
N THR A 144 -13.31 16.73 1.90
CA THR A 144 -12.00 16.86 1.24
C THR A 144 -11.86 16.03 -0.03
N TYR A 145 -12.83 15.15 -0.33
CA TYR A 145 -12.95 14.52 -1.65
C TYR A 145 -13.21 15.54 -2.76
N PHE A 146 -13.83 16.68 -2.43
CA PHE A 146 -13.94 17.80 -3.35
C PHE A 146 -12.65 18.62 -3.32
N GLU A 147 -11.86 18.59 -4.40
CA GLU A 147 -10.53 19.23 -4.44
C GLU A 147 -10.55 20.70 -4.03
N PHE A 148 -11.58 21.45 -4.43
CA PHE A 148 -11.73 22.87 -4.10
C PHE A 148 -11.95 23.13 -2.60
N MET A 149 -12.41 22.14 -1.83
CA MET A 149 -12.60 22.23 -0.39
C MET A 149 -11.31 21.94 0.40
N ARG A 150 -10.33 21.22 -0.18
CA ARG A 150 -9.10 20.81 0.51
C ARG A 150 -8.33 22.00 1.13
N PRO A 151 -8.10 23.13 0.45
CA PRO A 151 -7.36 24.26 1.02
C PRO A 151 -8.08 24.92 2.20
N ILE A 152 -9.40 24.78 2.28
CA ILE A 152 -10.24 25.35 3.34
C ILE A 152 -10.29 24.41 4.55
N LEU A 153 -10.40 23.10 4.31
CA LEU A 153 -10.64 22.12 5.35
C LEU A 153 -9.37 21.57 5.99
N ARG A 154 -8.28 21.40 5.25
CA ARG A 154 -7.02 20.88 5.80
C ARG A 154 -6.49 21.69 6.99
N PRO A 155 -6.50 23.04 6.99
CA PRO A 155 -6.04 23.82 8.13
C PRO A 155 -6.87 23.68 9.41
N VAL A 156 -8.13 23.22 9.30
CA VAL A 156 -9.02 23.02 10.46
C VAL A 156 -9.10 21.56 10.90
N LEU A 157 -8.70 20.62 10.04
CA LEU A 157 -8.59 19.21 10.40
C LEU A 157 -7.37 18.99 11.32
N PRO A 158 -7.44 18.00 12.23
CA PRO A 158 -6.31 17.58 13.03
C PRO A 158 -5.07 17.24 12.18
N ALA A 159 -3.88 17.41 12.75
CA ALA A 159 -2.63 17.11 12.05
C ALA A 159 -2.50 15.62 11.68
N ASP A 160 -3.16 14.74 12.44
CA ASP A 160 -3.21 13.30 12.20
C ASP A 160 -4.37 12.86 11.30
N SER A 161 -5.06 13.79 10.64
CA SER A 161 -6.14 13.45 9.70
C SER A 161 -5.59 12.84 8.41
N HIS A 162 -6.39 11.98 7.78
CA HIS A 162 -6.10 11.40 6.46
C HIS A 162 -5.68 12.45 5.44
N ALA A 163 -6.46 13.53 5.30
CA ALA A 163 -6.24 14.65 4.41
C ALA A 163 -4.94 15.40 4.66
N ASN A 164 -4.40 15.36 5.88
CA ASN A 164 -3.16 16.05 6.25
C ASN A 164 -1.93 15.15 6.18
N MET A 165 -2.08 13.87 6.46
CA MET A 165 -0.99 12.90 6.50
C MET A 165 -0.74 12.18 5.17
N ASN A 166 -1.77 12.01 4.33
CA ASN A 166 -1.64 11.11 3.18
C ASN A 166 -0.51 11.53 2.24
N LEU A 167 0.18 10.56 1.68
CA LEU A 167 1.19 10.72 0.63
C LEU A 167 0.67 10.11 -0.67
N ASP A 168 -0.58 10.41 -1.02
CA ASP A 168 -1.26 9.76 -2.13
C ASP A 168 -0.82 10.27 -3.50
N SER A 169 -0.27 11.49 -3.56
CA SER A 169 0.15 12.14 -4.79
C SER A 169 1.23 13.21 -4.55
N PRO A 170 1.97 13.64 -5.60
CA PRO A 170 3.11 14.55 -5.43
C PRO A 170 2.73 15.93 -4.88
N ILE A 171 1.45 16.32 -4.96
CA ILE A 171 0.96 17.56 -4.35
C ILE A 171 1.06 17.54 -2.81
N MET A 172 1.19 16.36 -2.21
CA MET A 172 1.32 16.20 -0.76
C MET A 172 2.73 16.52 -0.23
N GLY A 173 3.72 16.67 -1.12
CA GLY A 173 5.03 17.22 -0.79
C GLY A 173 6.20 16.26 -0.98
N GLU A 174 7.34 16.62 -0.39
CA GLU A 174 8.64 15.98 -0.62
C GLU A 174 8.75 14.53 -0.13
N LEU A 175 7.82 14.08 0.72
CA LEU A 175 7.80 12.71 1.23
C LEU A 175 7.19 11.71 0.23
N PHE A 176 6.41 12.19 -0.74
CA PHE A 176 5.72 11.35 -1.72
C PHE A 176 6.65 10.38 -2.47
N PRO A 177 7.81 10.79 -3.01
CA PRO A 177 8.73 9.87 -3.69
C PRO A 177 9.24 8.74 -2.78
N TYR A 178 9.43 9.00 -1.49
CA TYR A 178 9.84 7.96 -0.54
C TYR A 178 8.68 7.00 -0.25
N ALA A 179 7.45 7.48 -0.13
CA ALA A 179 6.29 6.60 0.01
C ALA A 179 6.16 5.65 -1.20
N MET A 180 6.31 6.16 -2.41
CA MET A 180 6.34 5.37 -3.65
C MET A 180 7.40 4.27 -3.62
N GLU A 181 8.62 4.62 -3.22
CA GLU A 181 9.74 3.68 -3.21
C GLU A 181 9.62 2.63 -2.10
N GLY A 182 9.11 3.03 -0.92
CA GLY A 182 8.82 2.11 0.18
C GLY A 182 7.74 1.10 -0.20
N ALA A 183 6.65 1.59 -0.80
CA ALA A 183 5.56 0.77 -1.33
C ALA A 183 6.04 -0.19 -2.43
N ARG A 184 6.96 0.24 -3.31
CA ARG A 184 7.61 -0.61 -4.32
C ARG A 184 8.42 -1.73 -3.69
N HIS A 185 9.34 -1.39 -2.77
CA HIS A 185 10.16 -2.38 -2.09
C HIS A 185 9.32 -3.38 -1.30
N ARG A 186 8.26 -2.90 -0.64
CA ARG A 186 7.34 -3.78 0.07
C ARG A 186 6.58 -4.71 -0.87
N SER A 187 6.10 -4.20 -2.01
CA SER A 187 5.44 -5.02 -3.03
C SER A 187 6.33 -6.15 -3.55
N GLU A 188 7.62 -5.85 -3.78
CA GLU A 188 8.62 -6.87 -4.16
C GLU A 188 8.88 -7.90 -3.05
N PHE A 189 8.95 -7.43 -1.81
CA PHE A 189 9.11 -8.31 -0.64
C PHE A 189 7.93 -9.28 -0.51
N GLU A 190 6.70 -8.80 -0.65
CA GLU A 190 5.51 -9.65 -0.54
C GLU A 190 5.43 -10.67 -1.68
N TYR A 191 5.80 -10.28 -2.90
CA TYR A 191 5.95 -11.21 -4.02
C TYR A 191 6.96 -12.33 -3.70
N LYS A 192 8.18 -11.97 -3.26
CA LYS A 192 9.24 -12.94 -2.91
C LYS A 192 8.75 -13.93 -1.85
N LYS A 193 8.13 -13.41 -0.79
CA LYS A 193 7.55 -14.21 0.32
C LYS A 193 6.46 -15.19 -0.13
N ILE A 194 5.75 -14.89 -1.22
CA ILE A 194 4.77 -15.81 -1.82
C ILE A 194 5.50 -16.93 -2.58
N ILE A 195 6.41 -16.57 -3.50
CA ILE A 195 7.03 -17.55 -4.42
C ILE A 195 8.01 -18.50 -3.73
N GLU A 196 8.64 -18.09 -2.63
CA GLU A 196 9.58 -18.92 -1.84
C GLU A 196 8.98 -20.25 -1.35
N LYS A 197 7.65 -20.38 -1.34
CA LYS A 197 6.95 -21.57 -0.87
C LYS A 197 6.58 -22.56 -1.98
N PHE A 198 6.90 -22.26 -3.23
CA PHE A 198 6.44 -23.02 -4.38
C PHE A 198 7.58 -23.48 -5.28
N ASP A 199 7.37 -24.61 -5.96
CA ASP A 199 8.27 -25.09 -7.00
C ASP A 199 8.17 -24.24 -8.28
N SER A 200 9.11 -24.44 -9.20
CA SER A 200 9.19 -23.68 -10.45
C SER A 200 7.97 -23.83 -11.36
N ASP A 201 7.26 -24.96 -11.33
CA ASP A 201 6.06 -25.15 -12.19
C ASP A 201 4.89 -24.32 -11.66
N LYS A 202 4.67 -24.34 -10.34
CA LYS A 202 3.65 -23.51 -9.69
C LYS A 202 3.96 -22.02 -9.83
N ILE A 203 5.23 -21.62 -9.68
CA ILE A 203 5.65 -20.23 -9.90
C ILE A 203 5.37 -19.80 -11.35
N ARG A 204 5.75 -20.62 -12.33
CA ARG A 204 5.50 -20.34 -13.75
C ARG A 204 4.00 -20.17 -14.04
N LYS A 205 3.17 -21.07 -13.51
CA LYS A 205 1.70 -20.97 -13.62
C LYS A 205 1.16 -19.70 -12.96
N PHE A 206 1.62 -19.38 -11.75
CA PHE A 206 1.24 -18.14 -11.07
C PHE A 206 1.62 -16.89 -11.87
N HIS A 207 2.73 -16.91 -12.60
CA HIS A 207 3.11 -15.83 -13.53
C HIS A 207 2.23 -15.75 -14.78
N GLY A 208 1.34 -16.72 -15.02
CA GLY A 208 0.57 -16.83 -16.26
C GLY A 208 1.43 -17.20 -17.46
N LYS A 209 2.49 -17.99 -17.26
CA LYS A 209 3.48 -18.41 -18.27
C LYS A 209 3.54 -19.94 -18.41
#